data_AF-A0A3B8JR88-F1
#
_entry.id   AF-A0A3B8JR88-F1
#
_cell.length_a   1.000
_cell.length_b   1.000
_cell.length_c   1.000
_cell.angle_alpha   90.00
_cell.angle_beta   90.00
_cell.angle_gamma   90.00
#
_symmetry.space_group_name_H-M   'P 1'
#
loop_
_entity.id
_entity.type
_entity.pdbx_description
1 polymer ?
#
loop_
_entity_poly.entity_id
_entity_poly.type
_entity_poly.pdbx_seq_one_letter_code
_entity_poly.pdbx_strand_id
1 'polypeptide(L)'
;QLQSALSRAMNLPTSRNTELLQGMTIPPTPPEGIRSGQTGINPGMAALIRVLGELADELRRSIDFYLNQSDNLEVVQLLLAGPGGGIGQLDEFFTQRLSLPATQVDPVTALSLEMDQEIPSVQRPGLGTVLGLGLREV
;
A
#
# COMPACT_ATOMS: atom_id res chain seq x y z
N GLN A 1 5.08 3.16 -9.90
CA GLN A 1 4.00 2.73 -10.83
C GLN A 1 2.67 3.41 -10.49
N LEU A 2 2.20 3.39 -9.23
CA LEU A 2 0.97 4.07 -8.79
C LEU A 2 0.93 5.57 -9.14
N GLN A 3 1.94 6.34 -8.72
CA GLN A 3 2.02 7.77 -9.02
C GLN A 3 1.99 8.05 -10.53
N SER A 4 2.72 7.27 -11.32
CA SER A 4 2.75 7.39 -12.77
C SER A 4 1.40 7.04 -13.43
N ALA A 5 0.63 6.12 -12.86
CA ALA A 5 -0.72 5.81 -13.33
C ALA A 5 -1.71 6.93 -12.99
N LEU A 6 -1.63 7.48 -11.78
CA LEU A 6 -2.41 8.64 -11.35
C LEU A 6 -2.13 9.86 -12.23
N SER A 7 -0.86 10.25 -12.39
CA SER A 7 -0.48 11.40 -13.22
C SER A 7 -0.99 11.27 -14.66
N ARG A 8 -0.85 10.09 -15.28
CA ARG A 8 -1.37 9.86 -16.63
C ARG A 8 -2.89 9.97 -16.72
N ALA A 9 -3.61 9.37 -15.77
CA ALA A 9 -5.06 9.39 -15.76
C ALA A 9 -5.66 10.79 -15.49
N MET A 10 -4.91 11.63 -14.78
CA MET A 10 -5.31 13.01 -14.44
C MET A 10 -4.70 14.07 -15.39
N ASN A 11 -3.99 13.67 -16.44
CA ASN A 11 -3.25 14.57 -17.34
C ASN A 11 -2.29 15.52 -16.59
N LEU A 12 -1.66 15.04 -15.52
CA LEU A 12 -0.67 15.78 -14.74
C LEU A 12 0.75 15.47 -15.22
N PRO A 13 1.72 16.40 -15.04
CA PRO A 13 3.13 16.11 -15.27
C PRO A 13 3.61 14.89 -14.47
N THR A 14 4.51 14.11 -15.08
CA THR A 14 5.12 12.96 -14.40
C THR A 14 5.91 13.45 -13.18
N SER A 15 5.53 12.99 -12.00
CA SER A 15 6.22 13.31 -10.75
C SER A 15 6.59 12.02 -10.00
N ARG A 16 7.67 12.09 -9.23
CA ARG A 16 8.03 11.05 -8.24
C ARG A 16 7.52 11.38 -6.84
N ASN A 17 6.89 12.55 -6.68
CA ASN A 17 6.31 12.99 -5.42
C ASN A 17 5.06 12.15 -5.11
N THR A 18 5.03 11.52 -3.94
CA THR A 18 3.94 10.66 -3.46
C THR A 18 2.96 11.39 -2.54
N GLU A 19 3.14 12.68 -2.27
CA GLU A 19 2.25 13.48 -1.41
C GLU A 19 0.79 13.39 -1.86
N LEU A 20 0.54 13.39 -3.17
CA LEU A 20 -0.81 13.22 -3.71
C LEU A 20 -1.42 11.87 -3.32
N LEU A 21 -0.63 10.79 -3.27
CA LEU A 21 -1.11 9.46 -2.87
C LEU A 21 -1.35 9.38 -1.36
N GLN A 22 -0.55 10.09 -0.55
CA GLN A 22 -0.71 10.14 0.90
C GLN A 22 -2.03 10.80 1.30
N GLY A 23 -2.54 11.76 0.51
CA GLY A 23 -3.85 12.36 0.72
C GLY A 23 -5.04 11.51 0.24
N MET A 24 -4.81 10.33 -0.34
CA MET A 24 -5.87 9.49 -0.91
C MET A 24 -6.28 8.36 0.04
N THR A 25 -7.54 7.95 -0.08
CA THR A 25 -8.09 6.76 0.57
C THR A 25 -8.60 5.82 -0.49
N ILE A 26 -8.14 4.57 -0.45
CA ILE A 26 -8.55 3.53 -1.40
C ILE A 26 -9.85 2.92 -0.92
N PRO A 27 -10.90 2.86 -1.76
CA PRO A 27 -12.11 2.13 -1.40
C PRO A 27 -11.76 0.63 -1.32
N PRO A 28 -12.04 -0.04 -0.19
CA PRO A 28 -11.63 -1.42 0.02
C PRO A 28 -12.35 -2.36 -0.94
N THR A 29 -13.62 -2.06 -1.21
CA THR A 29 -14.42 -2.72 -2.25
C THR A 29 -14.53 -1.81 -3.47
N PRO A 30 -14.00 -2.22 -4.65
CA PRO A 30 -14.20 -1.46 -5.87
C PRO A 30 -15.69 -1.43 -6.20
N PRO A 31 -16.30 -0.27 -6.47
CA PRO A 31 -17.71 -0.22 -6.85
C PRO A 31 -17.93 -0.98 -8.15
N GLU A 32 -19.06 -1.69 -8.19
CA GLU A 32 -19.43 -2.58 -9.30
C GLU A 32 -19.37 -1.88 -10.67
N GLY A 33 -19.64 -0.57 -10.70
CA GLY A 33 -19.64 0.23 -11.92
C GLY A 33 -18.26 0.55 -12.52
N ILE A 34 -17.14 0.23 -11.86
CA ILE A 34 -15.80 0.42 -12.48
C ILE A 34 -15.66 -0.49 -13.71
N ARG A 35 -16.30 -1.68 -13.67
CA ARG A 35 -16.29 -2.63 -14.79
C ARG A 35 -17.24 -2.22 -15.92
N SER A 36 -18.28 -1.45 -15.61
CA SER A 36 -19.29 -0.98 -16.59
C SER A 36 -19.04 0.45 -17.10
N GLY A 37 -18.01 1.14 -16.60
CA GLY A 37 -17.68 2.52 -16.98
C GLY A 37 -18.66 3.57 -16.42
N GLN A 38 -19.59 3.19 -15.53
CA GLN A 38 -20.66 4.05 -15.00
C GLN A 38 -20.40 4.59 -13.59
N THR A 39 -19.14 4.69 -13.15
CA THR A 39 -18.83 5.24 -11.82
C THR A 39 -18.57 6.73 -11.86
N GLY A 40 -19.17 7.47 -10.91
CA GLY A 40 -18.76 8.83 -10.52
C GLY A 40 -17.39 8.90 -9.82
N ILE A 41 -16.51 7.92 -10.07
CA ILE A 41 -15.13 7.91 -9.56
C ILE A 41 -14.26 8.69 -10.54
N ASN A 42 -13.38 9.54 -10.00
CA ASN A 42 -12.47 10.29 -10.84
C ASN A 42 -11.49 9.35 -11.61
N PRO A 43 -11.06 9.72 -12.83
CA PRO A 43 -10.19 8.87 -13.65
C PRO A 43 -8.91 8.42 -12.94
N GLY A 44 -8.35 9.28 -12.08
CA GLY A 44 -7.16 8.99 -11.27
C GLY A 44 -7.34 7.81 -10.33
N MET A 45 -8.43 7.80 -9.57
CA MET A 45 -8.78 6.72 -8.65
C MET A 45 -9.10 5.42 -9.40
N ALA A 46 -9.80 5.50 -10.53
CA ALA A 46 -10.05 4.32 -11.37
C ALA A 46 -8.75 3.69 -11.88
N ALA A 47 -7.77 4.52 -12.27
CA ALA A 47 -6.45 4.04 -12.69
C ALA A 47 -5.65 3.45 -11.52
N LEU A 48 -5.72 4.03 -10.32
CA LEU A 48 -5.08 3.48 -9.13
C LEU A 48 -5.65 2.12 -8.75
N ILE A 49 -6.98 1.99 -8.69
CA ILE A 49 -7.64 0.71 -8.37
C ILE A 49 -7.24 -0.39 -9.36
N ARG A 50 -7.08 -0.04 -10.65
CA ARG A 50 -6.59 -0.99 -11.66
C ARG A 50 -5.17 -1.47 -11.34
N VAL A 51 -4.23 -0.54 -11.14
CA VAL A 51 -2.83 -0.89 -10.83
C VAL A 51 -2.70 -1.63 -9.50
N LEU A 52 -3.51 -1.27 -8.50
CA LEU A 52 -3.57 -2.00 -7.23
C LEU A 52 -4.15 -3.41 -7.40
N GLY A 53 -5.10 -3.60 -8.31
CA GLY A 53 -5.61 -4.92 -8.68
C GLY A 53 -4.54 -5.80 -9.33
N GLU A 54 -3.80 -5.26 -10.31
CA GLU A 54 -2.66 -5.93 -10.94
C GLU A 54 -1.58 -6.28 -9.91
N LEU A 55 -1.30 -5.36 -8.98
CA LEU A 55 -0.35 -5.61 -7.89
C LEU A 55 -0.85 -6.70 -6.94
N ALA A 56 -2.14 -6.73 -6.58
CA ALA A 56 -2.69 -7.80 -5.75
C ALA A 56 -2.58 -9.16 -6.43
N ASP A 57 -2.80 -9.24 -7.73
CA ASP A 57 -2.64 -10.47 -8.49
C ASP A 57 -1.18 -10.93 -8.53
N GLU A 58 -0.22 -10.00 -8.63
CA GLU A 58 1.20 -10.32 -8.54
C GLU A 58 1.63 -10.73 -7.13
N LEU A 59 1.12 -10.08 -6.08
CA LEU A 59 1.36 -10.49 -4.69
C LEU A 59 0.86 -11.91 -4.44
N ARG A 60 -0.33 -12.27 -4.94
CA ARG A 60 -0.85 -13.65 -4.85
C ARG A 60 0.11 -14.64 -5.50
N ARG A 61 0.59 -14.36 -6.72
CA ARG A 61 1.57 -15.22 -7.41
C ARG A 61 2.88 -15.35 -6.63
N SER A 62 3.35 -14.26 -6.02
CA SER A 62 4.55 -14.28 -5.18
C SER A 62 4.36 -15.10 -3.91
N ILE A 63 3.19 -15.02 -3.27
CA ILE A 63 2.84 -15.83 -2.10
C ILE A 63 2.76 -17.30 -2.48
N ASP A 64 2.03 -17.64 -3.56
CA ASP A 64 1.92 -19.01 -4.06
C ASP A 64 3.30 -19.60 -4.40
N PHE A 65 4.17 -18.80 -5.04
CA PHE A 65 5.54 -19.21 -5.34
C PHE A 65 6.35 -19.48 -4.07
N TYR A 66 6.25 -18.63 -3.06
CA TYR A 66 6.95 -18.81 -1.78
C TYR A 66 6.47 -20.07 -1.03
N LEU A 67 5.16 -20.30 -0.97
CA LEU A 67 4.58 -21.46 -0.30
C LEU A 67 4.95 -22.78 -0.98
N ASN A 68 5.13 -22.78 -2.31
CA ASN A 68 5.50 -23.99 -3.06
C ASN A 68 6.99 -24.38 -2.94
N GLN A 69 7.84 -23.58 -2.26
CA GLN A 69 9.27 -23.89 -2.10
C GLN A 69 9.61 -24.73 -0.87
N SER A 70 8.69 -24.87 0.08
CA SER A 70 8.97 -25.54 1.35
C SER A 70 7.70 -26.16 1.91
N ASP A 71 7.81 -27.40 2.39
CA ASP A 71 6.71 -28.04 3.08
C ASP A 71 6.41 -27.29 4.40
N ASN A 72 5.13 -27.20 4.76
CA ASN A 72 4.63 -26.64 6.04
C ASN A 72 4.83 -25.13 6.29
N LEU A 73 4.98 -24.30 5.26
CA LEU A 73 4.90 -22.84 5.43
C LEU A 73 3.46 -22.33 5.30
N GLU A 74 3.11 -21.34 6.13
CA GLU A 74 1.84 -20.62 6.07
C GLU A 74 2.14 -19.11 6.13
N VAL A 75 1.47 -18.34 5.26
CA VAL A 75 1.49 -16.88 5.32
C VAL A 75 0.22 -16.43 6.03
N VAL A 76 0.36 -15.91 7.25
CA VAL A 76 -0.78 -15.52 8.11
C VAL A 76 -1.11 -14.03 8.07
N GLN A 77 -0.18 -13.19 7.58
CA GLN A 77 -0.37 -11.75 7.49
C GLN A 77 0.50 -11.09 6.42
N LEU A 78 0.03 -9.95 5.91
CA LEU A 78 0.74 -9.02 5.03
C LEU A 78 1.05 -7.72 5.79
N LEU A 79 2.32 -7.34 5.87
CA LEU A 79 2.73 -6.07 6.49
C LEU A 79 3.01 -5.03 5.42
N LEU A 80 2.30 -3.90 5.45
CA LEU A 80 2.48 -2.81 4.50
C LEU A 80 3.52 -1.82 5.02
N ALA A 81 4.68 -1.80 4.36
CA ALA A 81 5.81 -0.91 4.68
C ALA A 81 6.17 -0.01 3.48
N GLY A 82 7.05 0.95 3.72
CA GLY A 82 7.48 1.93 2.73
C GLY A 82 6.48 3.08 2.54
N PRO A 83 6.84 4.11 1.77
CA PRO A 83 6.02 5.32 1.60
C PRO A 83 4.66 5.07 0.94
N GLY A 84 4.51 3.95 0.22
CA GLY A 84 3.21 3.52 -0.33
C GLY A 84 2.34 2.78 0.67
N GLY A 85 2.91 2.23 1.75
CA GLY A 85 2.18 1.49 2.77
C GLY A 85 1.24 2.35 3.60
N GLY A 86 1.47 3.66 3.67
CA GLY A 86 0.63 4.60 4.42
C GLY A 86 -0.61 5.10 3.69
N ILE A 87 -0.81 4.75 2.41
CA ILE A 87 -2.02 5.16 1.68
C ILE A 87 -3.27 4.66 2.44
N GLY A 88 -4.26 5.53 2.64
CA GLY A 88 -5.42 5.23 3.49
C GLY A 88 -6.23 4.02 2.99
N GLN A 89 -6.63 3.14 3.91
CA GLN A 89 -7.41 1.90 3.66
C GLN A 89 -6.77 0.92 2.66
N LEU A 90 -5.47 1.05 2.39
CA LEU A 90 -4.76 0.13 1.50
C LEU A 90 -4.67 -1.29 2.09
N ASP A 91 -4.54 -1.40 3.40
CA ASP A 91 -4.61 -2.64 4.17
C ASP A 91 -5.96 -3.33 4.04
N GLU A 92 -7.07 -2.61 4.19
CA GLU A 92 -8.41 -3.16 3.98
C GLU A 92 -8.59 -3.65 2.54
N PHE A 93 -8.13 -2.87 1.56
CA PHE A 93 -8.15 -3.27 0.15
C PHE A 93 -7.41 -4.60 -0.07
N PHE A 94 -6.18 -4.74 0.41
CA PHE A 94 -5.42 -5.99 0.25
C PHE A 94 -6.02 -7.14 1.05
N THR A 95 -6.55 -6.87 2.25
CA THR A 95 -7.23 -7.88 3.07
C THR A 95 -8.38 -8.50 2.30
N GLN A 96 -9.22 -7.69 1.68
CA GLN A 96 -10.34 -8.18 0.87
C GLN A 96 -9.87 -8.89 -0.41
N ARG A 97 -8.87 -8.35 -1.10
CA ARG A 97 -8.40 -8.89 -2.39
C ARG A 97 -7.63 -10.19 -2.27
N LEU A 98 -6.90 -10.38 -1.17
CA LEU A 98 -6.04 -11.53 -0.95
C LEU A 98 -6.66 -12.55 0.02
N SER A 99 -7.73 -12.18 0.74
CA SER A 99 -8.27 -12.99 1.84
C SER A 99 -7.19 -13.33 2.89
N LEU A 100 -6.28 -12.39 3.11
CA LEU A 100 -5.13 -12.47 4.00
C LEU A 100 -5.07 -11.19 4.85
N PRO A 101 -5.04 -11.26 6.19
CA PRO A 101 -4.95 -10.06 7.02
C PRO A 101 -3.79 -9.16 6.59
N ALA A 102 -4.06 -7.90 6.28
CA ALA A 102 -3.04 -6.90 6.00
C ALA A 102 -3.02 -5.82 7.08
N THR A 103 -1.85 -5.26 7.38
CA THR A 103 -1.70 -4.22 8.41
C THR A 103 -0.60 -3.24 8.02
N GLN A 104 -0.85 -1.95 8.21
CA GLN A 104 0.16 -0.92 8.04
C GLN A 104 1.21 -0.98 9.14
N VAL A 105 2.49 -0.97 8.78
CA VAL A 105 3.59 -0.93 9.75
C VAL A 105 3.73 0.49 10.29
N ASP A 106 3.61 0.65 11.60
CA ASP A 106 4.04 1.87 12.30
C ASP A 106 5.32 1.60 13.09
N PRO A 107 6.51 1.86 12.51
CA PRO A 107 7.78 1.61 13.18
C PRO A 107 8.04 2.59 14.33
N VAL A 108 7.42 3.77 14.35
CA VAL A 108 7.56 4.73 15.46
C VAL A 108 6.89 4.15 16.70
N THR A 109 5.65 3.70 16.54
CA THR A 109 4.90 3.07 17.64
C THR A 109 5.53 1.74 18.04
N ALA A 110 5.92 0.90 17.07
CA ALA A 110 6.51 -0.41 17.35
C ALA A 110 7.82 -0.33 18.15
N LEU A 111 8.60 0.74 17.97
CA LEU A 111 9.85 0.98 18.68
C LEU A 111 9.70 1.89 19.90
N SER A 112 8.48 2.36 20.19
CA SER A 112 8.19 3.30 21.29
C SER A 112 9.10 4.54 21.27
N LEU A 113 9.34 5.10 20.08
CA LEU A 113 10.23 6.24 19.92
C LEU A 113 9.62 7.51 20.51
N GLU A 114 10.37 8.17 21.39
CA GLU A 114 10.07 9.53 21.81
C GLU A 114 10.42 10.49 20.67
N MET A 115 9.47 11.35 20.31
CA MET A 115 9.61 12.26 19.18
C MET A 115 9.38 13.70 19.62
N ASP A 116 10.33 14.57 19.33
CA ASP A 116 10.18 16.02 19.55
C ASP A 116 9.15 16.65 18.59
N GLN A 117 8.96 16.02 17.42
CA GLN A 117 8.01 16.44 16.40
C GLN A 117 7.13 15.27 15.98
N GLU A 118 5.83 15.52 15.88
CA GLU A 118 4.88 14.53 15.38
C GLU A 118 5.09 14.26 13.89
N ILE A 119 5.33 12.99 13.55
CA ILE A 119 5.29 12.53 12.16
C ILE A 119 3.88 12.03 11.82
N PRO A 120 3.25 12.51 10.74
CA PRO A 120 1.96 12.03 10.29
C PRO A 120 1.95 10.51 10.08
N SER A 121 0.90 9.83 10.55
CA SER A 121 0.77 8.36 10.47
C SER A 121 0.98 7.82 9.05
N VAL A 122 0.49 8.52 8.04
CA VAL A 122 0.64 8.21 6.60
C VAL A 122 2.11 8.14 6.13
N GLN A 123 3.03 8.77 6.84
CA GLN A 123 4.46 8.78 6.49
C GLN A 123 5.25 7.73 7.27
N ARG A 124 4.75 7.28 8.43
CA ARG A 124 5.47 6.37 9.34
C ARG A 124 5.85 5.03 8.71
N PRO A 125 5.01 4.36 7.88
CA PRO A 125 5.43 3.13 7.20
C PRO A 125 6.69 3.30 6.33
N GLY A 126 6.97 4.52 5.85
CA GLY A 126 8.16 4.85 5.09
C GLY A 126 9.46 4.88 5.89
N LEU A 127 9.40 4.91 7.22
CA LEU A 127 10.56 5.08 8.09
C LEU A 127 11.24 3.76 8.47
N GLY A 128 10.61 2.61 8.17
CA GLY A 128 11.08 1.30 8.63
C GLY A 128 12.54 1.01 8.26
N THR A 129 12.96 1.31 7.04
CA THR A 129 14.34 1.08 6.59
C THR A 129 15.34 1.96 7.34
N VAL A 130 15.08 3.25 7.47
CA VAL A 130 16.02 4.20 8.10
C VAL A 130 16.15 3.92 9.60
N LEU A 131 15.02 3.68 10.27
CA LEU A 131 15.02 3.30 11.68
C LEU A 131 15.73 1.96 11.89
N GLY A 132 15.47 0.96 11.04
CA GLY A 132 16.15 -0.33 11.09
C GLY A 132 17.67 -0.22 10.87
N LEU A 133 18.13 0.67 9.99
CA LEU A 133 19.56 0.95 9.84
C LEU A 133 20.16 1.60 11.10
N GLY A 134 19.43 2.50 11.75
CA GLY A 134 19.87 3.11 13.01
C GLY A 134 19.96 2.11 14.17
N LEU A 135 19.08 1.11 14.20
CA LEU A 135 19.09 0.05 15.21
C LEU A 135 20.22 -0.97 15.02
N ARG A 136 20.87 -1.00 13.85
CA ARG A 136 21.91 -2.00 13.57
C ARG A 136 23.11 -1.91 14.53
N GLU A 137 23.34 -0.73 15.10
CA GLU A 137 24.43 -0.45 16.02
C GLU A 137 24.03 -0.61 17.51
N VAL A 138 22.83 -1.11 17.78
CA VAL A 138 22.27 -1.31 19.14
C VAL A 138 22.28 -2.79 19.52
#